data_AF-D9PME9-F1
#
_entry.id   AF-D9PME9-F1
#
_cell.length_a   1.000
_cell.length_b   1.000
_cell.length_c   1.000
_cell.angle_alpha   90.00
_cell.angle_beta   90.00
_cell.angle_gamma   90.00
#
_symmetry.space_group_name_H-M   'P 1'
#
loop_
_entity.id
_entity.type
_entity.pdbx_description
1 polymer ?
#
loop_
_entity_poly.entity_id
_entity_poly.type
_entity_poly.pdbx_seq_one_letter_code
_entity_poly.pdbx_strand_id
1 'polypeptide(L)'
;ESPLMIKAYLEKMSKSEILLVMTGGMATLAGGVLAAYIALLGGNDPQLRLEFAKHLLAASVMAAPAAIIFSKMLLPPTEEINKVIEVSQDKIGSNTLDAISNGTTEGVKLAVNVGAMLLAFIAFIAMFNFIVGKIGQWTTLNELIAAGTNGRYNELSLQFILGYTFAPLMWLIGVSSADVVTVGRLLGEN
;
A
#
# COMPACT_ATOMS: atom_id res chain seq x y z
N GLU A 1 -3.68 13.46 3.64
CA GLU A 1 -5.01 14.06 3.76
C GLU A 1 -5.78 13.66 5.02
N SER A 2 -6.26 12.41 5.18
CA SER A 2 -7.27 12.07 6.22
C SER A 2 -6.91 12.37 7.69
N PRO A 3 -5.68 12.16 8.20
CA PRO A 3 -5.35 12.50 9.59
C PRO A 3 -5.22 14.01 9.86
N LEU A 4 -4.96 14.80 8.82
CA LEU A 4 -4.80 16.25 8.95
C LEU A 4 -6.15 16.93 9.23
N MET A 5 -7.23 16.42 8.63
CA MET A 5 -8.60 16.90 8.83
C MET A 5 -9.11 16.72 10.27
N ILE A 6 -8.53 15.77 11.01
CA ILE A 6 -8.94 15.45 12.39
C ILE A 6 -7.83 15.79 13.40
N LYS A 7 -6.80 16.54 12.99
CA LYS A 7 -5.63 16.83 13.83
C LYS A 7 -6.01 17.47 15.18
N ALA A 8 -7.00 18.35 15.18
CA ALA A 8 -7.51 19.01 16.39
C ALA A 8 -8.22 18.04 17.37
N TYR A 9 -8.60 16.86 16.89
CA TYR A 9 -9.31 15.85 17.67
C TYR A 9 -8.40 14.71 18.16
N LEU A 10 -7.24 14.52 17.53
CA LEU A 10 -6.31 13.43 17.89
C LEU A 10 -5.94 13.44 19.38
N GLU A 11 -5.80 14.62 19.99
CA GLU A 11 -5.47 14.76 21.42
C GLU A 11 -6.60 14.30 22.35
N LYS A 12 -7.84 14.26 21.87
CA LYS A 12 -9.03 13.90 22.64
C LYS A 12 -9.57 12.50 22.31
N MET A 13 -8.91 11.79 21.39
CA MET A 13 -9.34 10.45 20.94
C MET A 13 -8.85 9.35 21.88
N SER A 14 -9.70 8.36 22.11
CA SER A 14 -9.34 7.10 22.74
C SER A 14 -8.38 6.29 21.85
N LYS A 15 -7.68 5.30 22.44
CA LYS A 15 -6.77 4.42 21.69
C LYS A 15 -7.49 3.66 20.56
N SER A 16 -8.76 3.27 20.76
CA SER A 16 -9.58 2.59 19.75
C SER A 16 -9.93 3.51 18.56
N GLU A 17 -10.07 4.81 18.80
CA GLU A 17 -10.31 5.81 17.74
C GLU A 17 -9.03 6.15 16.99
N ILE A 18 -7.91 6.29 17.69
CA ILE A 18 -6.59 6.47 17.06
C ILE A 18 -6.27 5.27 16.17
N LEU A 19 -6.49 4.04 16.66
CA LEU A 19 -6.30 2.83 15.86
C LEU A 19 -7.16 2.88 14.59
N LEU A 20 -8.43 3.26 14.71
CA LEU A 20 -9.33 3.38 13.56
C LEU A 20 -8.80 4.37 12.50
N VAL A 21 -8.33 5.53 12.95
CA VAL A 21 -7.75 6.55 12.06
C VAL A 21 -6.50 6.03 11.36
N MET A 22 -5.60 5.38 12.10
CA MET A 22 -4.38 4.81 11.54
C MET A 22 -4.69 3.67 10.56
N THR A 23 -5.57 2.74 10.94
CA THR A 23 -5.99 1.62 10.06
C THR A 23 -6.67 2.15 8.81
N GLY A 24 -7.59 3.11 8.92
CA GLY A 24 -8.24 3.73 7.76
C GLY A 24 -7.25 4.44 6.83
N GLY A 25 -6.28 5.16 7.40
CA GLY A 25 -5.21 5.81 6.64
C GLY A 25 -4.28 4.84 5.90
N MET A 26 -3.96 3.68 6.49
CA MET A 26 -3.11 2.66 5.85
C MET A 26 -3.87 1.73 4.90
N ALA A 27 -5.16 1.51 5.12
CA ALA A 27 -5.98 0.61 4.30
C ALA A 27 -6.39 1.24 2.96
N THR A 28 -6.31 2.56 2.83
CA THR A 28 -6.82 3.29 1.66
C THR A 28 -5.70 3.94 0.85
N LEU A 29 -5.94 4.10 -0.45
CA LEU A 29 -5.04 4.81 -1.36
C LEU A 29 -5.49 6.26 -1.53
N ALA A 30 -4.52 7.17 -1.60
CA ALA A 30 -4.78 8.57 -1.95
C ALA A 30 -5.18 8.69 -3.43
N GLY A 31 -6.14 9.58 -3.73
CA GLY A 31 -6.67 9.75 -5.10
C GLY A 31 -5.61 10.06 -6.16
N GLY A 32 -4.57 10.84 -5.81
CA GLY A 32 -3.47 11.14 -6.73
C GLY A 32 -2.63 9.91 -7.10
N VAL A 33 -2.37 9.03 -6.13
CA VAL A 33 -1.62 7.79 -6.36
C VAL A 33 -2.49 6.76 -7.11
N LEU A 34 -3.79 6.72 -6.82
CA LEU A 34 -4.76 5.91 -7.55
C LEU A 34 -4.80 6.27 -9.04
N ALA A 35 -4.82 7.57 -9.39
CA ALA A 35 -4.74 8.02 -10.77
C ALA A 35 -3.42 7.61 -11.46
N ALA A 36 -2.30 7.68 -10.75
CA ALA A 36 -1.00 7.22 -11.25
C ALA A 36 -0.99 5.71 -11.54
N TYR A 37 -1.56 4.89 -10.65
CA TYR A 37 -1.67 3.44 -10.88
C TYR A 37 -2.57 3.09 -12.06
N ILE A 38 -3.70 3.78 -12.24
CA ILE A 38 -4.57 3.59 -13.41
C ILE A 38 -3.81 3.90 -14.70
N ALA A 39 -3.04 4.99 -14.72
CA ALA A 39 -2.24 5.38 -15.88
C ALA A 39 -1.11 4.37 -16.17
N LEU A 40 -0.44 3.88 -15.13
CA LEU A 40 0.65 2.91 -15.24
C LEU A 40 0.15 1.54 -15.75
N LEU A 41 -0.89 1.00 -15.12
CA LEU A 41 -1.41 -0.34 -15.42
C LEU A 41 -2.21 -0.39 -16.72
N GLY A 42 -2.99 0.66 -16.99
CA GLY A 42 -3.79 0.77 -18.21
C GLY A 42 -3.00 1.18 -19.46
N GLY A 43 -1.73 1.60 -19.30
CA GLY A 43 -0.87 1.98 -20.42
C GLY A 43 -1.51 3.06 -21.31
N ASN A 44 -1.47 2.88 -22.63
CA ASN A 44 -2.13 3.79 -23.59
C ASN A 44 -3.53 3.32 -24.01
N ASP A 45 -4.04 2.21 -23.45
CA ASP A 45 -5.35 1.66 -23.80
C ASP A 45 -6.46 2.25 -22.92
N PRO A 46 -7.41 3.01 -23.50
CA PRO A 46 -8.52 3.58 -22.73
C PRO A 46 -9.43 2.53 -22.08
N GLN A 47 -9.60 1.36 -22.69
CA GLN A 47 -10.47 0.30 -22.14
C GLN A 47 -9.83 -0.34 -20.91
N LEU A 48 -8.53 -0.63 -20.98
CA LEU A 48 -7.78 -1.22 -19.87
C LEU A 48 -7.68 -0.26 -18.67
N ARG A 49 -7.50 1.05 -18.92
CA ARG A 49 -7.55 2.08 -17.86
C ARG A 49 -8.91 2.08 -17.15
N LEU A 50 -10.00 1.91 -17.88
CA LEU A 50 -11.35 1.87 -17.29
C LEU A 50 -11.53 0.63 -16.42
N GLU A 51 -10.99 -0.52 -16.82
CA GLU A 51 -11.04 -1.75 -16.04
C GLU A 51 -10.27 -1.61 -14.72
N PHE A 52 -9.02 -1.15 -14.77
CA PHE A 52 -8.22 -0.90 -13.56
C PHE A 52 -8.84 0.18 -12.67
N ALA A 53 -9.42 1.24 -13.25
CA ALA A 53 -10.13 2.26 -12.49
C ALA A 53 -11.30 1.66 -11.70
N LYS A 54 -12.10 0.78 -12.30
CA LYS A 54 -13.20 0.10 -11.61
C LYS A 54 -12.69 -0.73 -10.43
N HIS A 55 -11.64 -1.53 -10.62
CA HIS A 55 -11.09 -2.36 -9.56
C HIS A 55 -10.48 -1.54 -8.41
N LEU A 56 -9.67 -0.52 -8.73
CA LEU A 56 -9.02 0.32 -7.72
C LEU A 56 -10.02 1.20 -6.95
N LEU A 57 -11.04 1.72 -7.63
CA LEU A 57 -12.11 2.48 -6.97
C LEU A 57 -12.96 1.57 -6.08
N ALA A 58 -13.35 0.40 -6.56
CA ALA A 58 -14.09 -0.57 -5.75
C ALA A 58 -13.29 -0.97 -4.49
N ALA A 59 -12.01 -1.29 -4.64
CA ALA A 59 -11.12 -1.61 -3.52
C ALA A 59 -11.01 -0.47 -2.51
N SER A 60 -10.85 0.78 -2.97
CA SER A 60 -10.77 1.95 -2.10
C SER A 60 -12.05 2.18 -1.28
N VAL A 61 -13.21 2.01 -1.92
CA VAL A 61 -14.51 2.12 -1.23
C VAL A 61 -14.71 0.98 -0.22
N MET A 62 -14.32 -0.24 -0.57
CA MET A 62 -14.41 -1.41 0.33
C MET A 62 -13.43 -1.36 1.50
N ALA A 63 -12.29 -0.67 1.35
CA ALA A 63 -11.29 -0.55 2.40
C ALA A 63 -11.78 0.25 3.62
N ALA A 64 -12.66 1.24 3.44
CA ALA A 64 -13.21 2.03 4.54
C ALA A 64 -14.02 1.19 5.55
N PRO A 65 -15.06 0.42 5.16
CA PRO A 65 -15.78 -0.45 6.08
C PRO A 65 -14.88 -1.59 6.61
N ALA A 66 -13.98 -2.14 5.79
CA ALA A 66 -13.04 -3.16 6.26
C ALA A 66 -12.14 -2.64 7.38
N ALA A 67 -11.59 -1.43 7.24
CA ALA A 67 -10.76 -0.79 8.25
C ALA A 67 -11.51 -0.62 9.58
N ILE A 68 -12.79 -0.23 9.53
CA ILE A 68 -13.63 -0.13 10.73
C ILE A 68 -13.77 -1.49 11.40
N ILE A 69 -14.15 -2.53 10.64
CA ILE A 69 -14.37 -3.87 11.18
C ILE A 69 -13.10 -4.42 11.83
N PHE A 70 -11.97 -4.41 11.11
CA PHE A 70 -10.71 -4.94 11.62
C PHE A 70 -10.17 -4.12 12.80
N SER A 71 -10.27 -2.79 12.75
CA SER A 71 -9.84 -1.94 13.86
C SER A 71 -10.62 -2.24 15.14
N LYS A 72 -11.95 -2.36 15.05
CA LYS A 72 -12.81 -2.62 16.22
C LYS A 72 -12.76 -4.07 16.69
N MET A 73 -12.38 -5.00 15.81
CA MET A 73 -12.10 -6.39 16.20
C MET A 73 -10.79 -6.50 16.98
N LEU A 74 -9.76 -5.75 16.59
CA LEU A 74 -8.45 -5.74 17.26
C LEU A 74 -8.46 -4.96 18.58
N LEU A 75 -9.10 -3.78 18.58
CA LEU A 75 -9.21 -2.94 19.78
C LEU A 75 -10.63 -2.38 19.92
N PRO A 76 -11.54 -3.15 20.57
CA PRO A 76 -12.89 -2.69 20.86
C PRO A 76 -12.88 -1.39 21.68
N PRO A 77 -13.86 -0.50 21.46
CA PRO A 77 -13.97 0.73 22.24
C PRO A 77 -14.44 0.42 23.66
N THR A 78 -13.73 0.96 24.64
CA THR A 78 -14.02 0.77 26.08
C THR A 78 -14.50 2.05 26.77
N GLU A 79 -14.31 3.20 26.12
CA GLU A 79 -14.62 4.53 26.65
C GLU A 79 -15.86 5.10 25.94
N GLU A 80 -16.59 6.00 26.60
CA GLU A 80 -17.72 6.68 25.95
C GLU A 80 -17.24 7.59 24.82
N ILE A 81 -17.87 7.44 23.66
CA ILE A 81 -17.52 8.21 22.46
C ILE A 81 -17.99 9.65 22.65
N ASN A 82 -17.07 10.61 22.52
CA ASN A 82 -17.41 12.01 22.52
C ASN A 82 -18.16 12.38 21.23
N LYS A 83 -19.45 12.74 21.36
CA LYS A 83 -20.33 13.04 20.22
C LYS A 83 -20.26 14.50 19.76
N VAL A 84 -19.52 15.35 20.46
CA VAL A 84 -19.43 16.78 20.14
C VAL A 84 -18.38 16.98 19.05
N ILE A 85 -18.86 17.28 17.83
CA ILE A 85 -18.01 17.60 16.68
C ILE A 85 -17.98 19.12 16.52
N GLU A 86 -16.95 19.77 17.05
CA GLU A 86 -16.68 21.20 16.80
C GLU A 86 -15.69 21.36 15.65
N VAL A 87 -16.17 21.47 14.42
CA VAL A 87 -15.31 21.67 13.25
C VAL A 87 -14.69 23.06 13.33
N SER A 88 -13.44 23.15 13.78
CA SER A 88 -12.64 24.37 13.67
C SER A 88 -12.46 24.69 12.19
N GLN A 89 -13.06 25.78 11.70
CA GLN A 89 -12.94 26.25 10.31
C GLN A 89 -11.55 26.84 9.99
N ASP A 90 -10.58 26.67 10.88
CA ASP A 90 -9.23 27.21 10.71
C ASP A 90 -8.54 26.51 9.54
N LYS A 91 -8.53 27.22 8.40
CA LYS A 91 -7.89 26.93 7.12
C LYS A 91 -8.76 26.25 6.06
N ILE A 92 -9.98 26.74 5.86
CA ILE A 92 -10.57 26.66 4.52
C ILE A 92 -9.83 27.69 3.65
N GLY A 93 -9.15 27.22 2.59
CA GLY A 93 -8.43 28.08 1.65
C GLY A 93 -9.29 29.27 1.22
N SER A 94 -8.69 30.46 1.19
CA SER A 94 -9.44 31.72 1.13
C SER A 94 -10.17 31.94 -0.21
N ASN A 95 -9.78 31.20 -1.25
CA ASN A 95 -10.39 31.21 -2.57
C ASN A 95 -9.97 29.95 -3.38
N THR A 96 -10.61 29.73 -4.54
CA THR A 96 -10.35 28.58 -5.43
C THR A 96 -8.92 28.53 -5.97
N LEU A 97 -8.30 29.68 -6.24
CA LEU A 97 -6.93 29.77 -6.74
C LEU A 97 -5.89 29.39 -5.67
N ASP A 98 -6.14 29.80 -4.42
CA ASP A 98 -5.34 29.45 -3.25
C ASP A 98 -5.40 27.93 -3.00
N ALA A 99 -6.59 27.33 -3.10
CA ALA A 99 -6.75 25.88 -3.01
C ALA A 99 -5.97 25.12 -4.11
N ILE A 100 -6.04 25.58 -5.37
CA ILE A 100 -5.28 24.99 -6.49
C ILE A 100 -3.78 25.11 -6.26
N SER A 101 -3.32 26.28 -5.80
CA SER A 101 -1.89 26.56 -5.58
C SER A 101 -1.31 25.71 -4.44
N ASN A 102 -2.05 25.60 -3.33
CA ASN A 102 -1.67 24.76 -2.19
C ASN A 102 -1.67 23.28 -2.59
N GLY A 103 -2.73 22.79 -3.25
CA GLY A 103 -2.80 21.41 -3.72
C GLY A 103 -1.69 21.05 -4.71
N THR A 104 -1.31 21.98 -5.60
CA THR A 104 -0.17 21.80 -6.52
C THR A 104 1.15 21.69 -5.75
N THR A 105 1.37 22.56 -4.77
CA THR A 105 2.60 22.56 -3.97
C THR A 105 2.74 21.28 -3.15
N GLU A 106 1.66 20.84 -2.51
CA GLU A 106 1.62 19.57 -1.78
C GLU A 106 1.79 18.37 -2.71
N GLY A 107 1.15 18.39 -3.88
CA GLY A 107 1.28 17.37 -4.91
C GLY A 107 2.71 17.21 -5.42
N VAL A 108 3.43 18.32 -5.68
CA VAL A 108 4.84 18.29 -6.09
C VAL A 108 5.72 17.70 -4.99
N LYS A 109 5.53 18.10 -3.72
CA LYS A 109 6.27 17.52 -2.59
C LYS A 109 6.04 16.03 -2.47
N LEU A 110 4.79 15.59 -2.59
CA LEU A 110 4.42 14.17 -2.56
C LEU A 110 5.10 13.41 -3.71
N ALA A 111 5.03 13.93 -4.94
CA ALA A 111 5.61 13.30 -6.12
C ALA A 111 7.14 13.12 -5.99
N VAL A 112 7.84 14.16 -5.53
CA VAL A 112 9.30 14.09 -5.29
C VAL A 112 9.62 13.07 -4.19
N ASN A 113 8.87 13.08 -3.09
CA ASN A 113 9.08 12.13 -2.00
C ASN A 113 8.87 10.67 -2.44
N VAL A 114 7.79 10.40 -3.17
CA VAL A 114 7.51 9.06 -3.71
C VAL A 114 8.59 8.65 -4.72
N GLY A 115 9.00 9.55 -5.62
CA GLY A 115 10.06 9.26 -6.59
C GLY A 115 11.40 8.92 -5.93
N ALA A 116 11.82 9.72 -4.94
CA ALA A 116 13.04 9.47 -4.17
C ALA A 116 12.96 8.17 -3.36
N MET A 117 11.80 7.91 -2.74
CA MET A 117 11.53 6.67 -2.00
C MET A 117 11.64 5.44 -2.92
N LEU A 118 10.97 5.44 -4.08
CA LEU A 118 11.03 4.33 -5.03
C LEU A 118 12.46 4.07 -5.53
N LEU A 119 13.22 5.12 -5.84
CA LEU A 119 14.64 4.98 -6.23
C LEU A 119 15.46 4.30 -5.14
N ALA A 120 15.29 4.71 -3.88
CA ALA A 120 15.99 4.12 -2.74
C ALA A 120 15.58 2.65 -2.55
N PHE A 121 14.27 2.33 -2.57
CA PHE A 121 13.79 0.96 -2.41
C PHE A 121 14.30 0.04 -3.51
N ILE A 122 14.27 0.46 -4.79
CA ILE A 122 14.78 -0.33 -5.90
C ILE A 122 16.29 -0.62 -5.72
N ALA A 123 17.06 0.38 -5.27
CA ALA A 123 18.48 0.21 -5.00
C ALA A 123 18.73 -0.79 -3.84
N PHE A 124 17.95 -0.71 -2.76
CA PHE A 124 18.04 -1.66 -1.64
C PHE A 124 17.65 -3.08 -2.05
N ILE A 125 16.59 -3.25 -2.84
CA ILE A 125 16.19 -4.55 -3.38
C ILE A 125 17.31 -5.14 -4.23
N ALA A 126 17.90 -4.35 -5.14
CA ALA A 126 19.02 -4.78 -5.97
C ALA A 126 20.25 -5.17 -5.13
N MET A 127 20.58 -4.37 -4.11
CA MET A 127 21.69 -4.66 -3.20
C MET A 127 21.43 -5.95 -2.41
N PHE A 128 20.23 -6.15 -1.88
CA PHE A 128 19.86 -7.36 -1.16
C PHE A 128 19.93 -8.58 -2.06
N ASN A 129 19.36 -8.50 -3.26
CA ASN A 129 19.42 -9.57 -4.26
C ASN A 129 20.87 -9.92 -4.62
N PHE A 130 21.75 -8.92 -4.74
CA PHE A 130 23.16 -9.16 -5.00
C PHE A 130 23.83 -9.93 -3.85
N ILE A 131 23.63 -9.51 -2.60
CA ILE A 131 24.22 -10.16 -1.42
C ILE A 131 23.71 -11.59 -1.29
N VAL A 132 22.39 -11.78 -1.35
CA VAL A 132 21.74 -13.07 -1.15
C VAL A 132 22.00 -14.02 -2.32
N GLY A 133 22.03 -13.50 -3.56
CA GLY A 133 22.42 -14.27 -4.74
C GLY A 133 23.86 -14.78 -4.64
N LYS A 134 24.80 -13.97 -4.12
CA LYS A 134 26.19 -14.39 -3.86
C LYS A 134 26.29 -15.47 -2.79
N ILE A 135 25.52 -15.36 -1.72
CA ILE A 135 25.44 -16.41 -0.67
C ILE A 135 24.87 -17.70 -1.25
N GLY A 136 23.82 -17.61 -2.08
CA GLY A 136 23.23 -18.76 -2.77
C GLY A 136 24.17 -19.44 -3.77
N GLN A 137 25.09 -18.68 -4.40
CA GLN A 137 26.16 -19.23 -5.24
C GLN A 137 27.18 -20.03 -4.42
N TRP A 138 27.55 -19.54 -3.23
CA TRP A 138 28.54 -20.19 -2.37
C TRP A 138 28.03 -21.50 -1.72
N THR A 139 26.72 -21.64 -1.58
CA THR A 139 26.06 -22.71 -0.81
C THR A 139 25.31 -23.73 -1.69
N THR A 140 25.49 -23.70 -3.02
CA THR A 140 24.80 -24.56 -4.00
C THR A 140 23.26 -24.43 -4.01
N LEU A 141 22.71 -23.52 -3.19
CA LEU A 141 21.28 -23.26 -3.02
C LEU A 141 20.63 -22.74 -4.31
N ASN A 142 21.36 -21.99 -5.13
CA ASN A 142 20.82 -21.50 -6.40
C ASN A 142 20.51 -22.64 -7.39
N GLU A 143 21.31 -23.71 -7.40
CA GLU A 143 21.05 -24.87 -8.25
C GLU A 143 19.85 -25.69 -7.76
N LEU A 144 19.70 -25.82 -6.44
CA LEU A 144 18.53 -26.45 -5.82
C LEU A 144 17.24 -25.65 -6.05
N ILE A 145 17.31 -24.31 -6.01
CA ILE A 145 16.17 -23.43 -6.32
C ILE A 145 15.82 -23.51 -7.80
N ALA A 146 16.82 -23.49 -8.69
CA ALA A 146 16.58 -23.64 -10.12
C ALA A 146 15.92 -25.00 -10.45
N ALA A 147 16.38 -26.09 -9.82
CA ALA A 147 15.79 -27.41 -9.98
C ALA A 147 14.40 -27.53 -9.33
N GLY A 148 14.21 -26.98 -8.13
CA GLY A 148 12.96 -27.06 -7.37
C GLY A 148 11.84 -26.15 -7.88
N THR A 149 12.19 -25.10 -8.64
CA THR A 149 11.22 -24.15 -9.20
C THR A 149 10.95 -24.37 -10.70
N ASN A 150 11.46 -25.46 -11.29
CA ASN A 150 11.41 -25.72 -12.74
C ASN A 150 11.92 -24.53 -13.58
N GLY A 151 12.98 -23.87 -13.11
CA GLY A 151 13.57 -22.70 -13.79
C GLY A 151 12.80 -21.38 -13.66
N ARG A 152 11.78 -21.29 -12.80
CA ARG A 152 11.09 -20.00 -12.54
C ARG A 152 11.95 -19.01 -11.75
N TYR A 153 12.86 -19.51 -10.92
CA TYR A 153 13.87 -18.70 -10.22
C TYR A 153 15.25 -19.32 -10.38
N ASN A 154 16.20 -18.56 -10.89
CA ASN A 154 17.58 -19.03 -11.16
C ASN A 154 18.55 -18.72 -10.02
N GLU A 155 18.14 -17.86 -9.09
CA GLU A 155 18.94 -17.41 -7.96
C GLU A 155 18.05 -17.12 -6.76
N LEU A 156 18.63 -17.23 -5.57
CA LEU A 156 17.98 -16.77 -4.35
C LEU A 156 17.85 -15.24 -4.38
N SER A 157 16.61 -14.77 -4.41
CA SER A 157 16.27 -13.35 -4.43
C SER A 157 15.19 -12.99 -3.41
N LEU A 158 15.06 -11.71 -3.10
CA LEU A 158 13.99 -11.19 -2.25
C LEU A 158 12.62 -11.59 -2.81
N GLN A 159 12.47 -11.59 -4.13
CA GLN A 159 11.24 -12.00 -4.81
C GLN A 159 10.87 -13.45 -4.55
N PHE A 160 11.87 -14.35 -4.53
CA PHE A 160 11.65 -15.75 -4.19
C PHE A 160 11.23 -15.89 -2.72
N ILE A 161 11.95 -15.22 -1.81
CA ILE A 161 11.67 -15.28 -0.37
C ILE A 161 10.25 -14.78 -0.08
N LEU A 162 9.89 -13.59 -0.58
CA LEU A 162 8.57 -13.00 -0.38
C LEU A 162 7.47 -13.84 -1.03
N GLY A 163 7.69 -14.31 -2.26
CA GLY A 163 6.73 -15.14 -2.99
C GLY A 163 6.33 -16.41 -2.24
N TYR A 164 7.30 -17.14 -1.70
CA TYR A 164 7.04 -18.37 -0.94
C TYR A 164 6.56 -18.10 0.49
N THR A 165 7.01 -17.00 1.11
CA THR A 165 6.56 -16.63 2.46
C THR A 165 5.08 -16.24 2.48
N PHE A 166 4.62 -15.48 1.47
CA PHE A 166 3.23 -15.04 1.37
C PHE A 166 2.33 -16.01 0.59
N ALA A 167 2.88 -17.03 -0.06
CA ALA A 167 2.10 -18.04 -0.79
C ALA A 167 0.96 -18.68 0.04
N PRO A 168 1.16 -19.12 1.31
CA PRO A 168 0.08 -19.68 2.10
C PRO A 168 -1.08 -18.70 2.34
N LEU A 169 -0.76 -17.42 2.52
CA LEU A 169 -1.76 -16.36 2.68
C LEU A 169 -2.55 -16.13 1.39
N MET A 170 -1.87 -16.13 0.23
CA MET A 170 -2.51 -15.97 -1.08
C MET A 170 -3.43 -17.14 -1.43
N TRP A 171 -3.02 -18.35 -1.08
CA TRP A 171 -3.89 -19.52 -1.21
C TRP A 171 -5.14 -19.41 -0.33
N LEU A 172 -4.99 -18.92 0.91
CA LEU A 172 -6.12 -18.75 1.85
C LEU A 172 -7.16 -17.73 1.37
N ILE A 173 -6.73 -16.66 0.70
CA ILE A 173 -7.64 -15.66 0.11
C ILE A 173 -8.22 -16.09 -1.25
N GLY A 174 -7.92 -17.31 -1.72
CA GLY A 174 -8.56 -17.94 -2.88
C GLY A 174 -7.83 -17.79 -4.21
N VAL A 175 -6.54 -17.45 -4.22
CA VAL A 175 -5.75 -17.38 -5.46
C VAL A 175 -5.49 -18.78 -6.03
N SER A 176 -5.55 -18.92 -7.35
CA SER A 176 -5.21 -20.15 -8.08
C SER A 176 -3.81 -20.64 -7.74
N SER A 177 -3.65 -21.94 -7.48
CA SER A 177 -2.35 -22.55 -7.10
C SER A 177 -1.22 -22.28 -8.08
N ALA A 178 -1.52 -22.04 -9.36
CA ALA A 178 -0.53 -21.68 -10.38
C ALA A 178 0.09 -20.28 -10.18
N ASP A 179 -0.69 -19.37 -9.58
CA ASP A 179 -0.38 -17.94 -9.46
C ASP A 179 -0.07 -17.50 -8.02
N VAL A 180 -0.35 -18.36 -7.03
CA VAL A 180 -0.15 -18.09 -5.60
C VAL A 180 1.24 -17.51 -5.27
N VAL A 181 2.30 -18.06 -5.86
CA VAL A 181 3.68 -17.56 -5.63
C VAL A 181 3.90 -16.20 -6.29
N THR A 182 3.33 -15.99 -7.49
CA THR A 182 3.45 -14.72 -8.22
C THR A 182 2.69 -13.61 -7.52
N VAL A 183 1.46 -13.86 -7.08
CA VAL A 183 0.66 -12.89 -6.31
C VAL A 183 1.29 -12.66 -4.93
N GLY A 184 1.85 -13.69 -4.29
CA GLY A 184 2.55 -13.57 -3.01
C GLY A 184 3.78 -12.67 -3.10
N ARG A 185 4.51 -12.74 -4.22
CA ARG A 185 5.61 -11.81 -4.51
C ARG A 185 5.10 -10.38 -4.62
N LEU A 186 4.05 -10.15 -5.41
CA LEU A 186 3.48 -8.81 -5.59
C LEU A 186 2.99 -8.22 -4.26
N LEU A 187 2.41 -9.04 -3.37
CA LEU A 187 2.03 -8.59 -2.04
C LEU A 187 3.25 -8.18 -1.21
N GLY A 188 4.33 -8.98 -1.23
CA GLY A 188 5.53 -8.66 -0.46
C GLY A 188 6.34 -7.48 -1.02
N GLU A 189 6.18 -7.14 -2.30
CA GLU A 189 6.83 -5.99 -2.96
C GLU A 189 6.04 -4.68 -2.81
N ASN A 190 4.77 -4.72 -2.36
CA ASN A 190 3.96 -3.52 -2.06
C ASN A 190 4.33 -2.90 -0.71
#